data_AF-A0A2E2WMX9-F1
#
_entry.id   AF-A0A2E2WMX9-F1
#
_cell.length_a   1.000
_cell.length_b   1.000
_cell.length_c   1.000
_cell.angle_alpha   90.00
_cell.angle_beta   90.00
_cell.angle_gamma   90.00
#
_symmetry.space_group_name_H-M   'P 1'
#
loop_
_entity.id
_entity.type
_entity.pdbx_description
1 polymer ?
#
loop_
_entity_poly.entity_id
_entity_poly.type
_entity_poly.pdbx_seq_one_letter_code
_entity_poly.pdbx_strand_id
1 'polypeptide(L)'
;MSQAVSPEEVVQAIKGIGEVDVNKLDYHNDLIKQGYDSLDLIDILFTLQEKFGFEISEDSIADNEWSSIDKIVLQINNIISHSESKNA
;
A
#
# COMPACT_ATOMS: atom_id res chain seq x y z
N MET A 1 -3.67 17.51 11.82
CA MET A 1 -4.60 17.19 10.71
C MET A 1 -3.83 16.31 9.77
N SER A 2 -3.86 15.00 9.99
CA SER A 2 -3.27 14.05 9.04
C SER A 2 -4.42 13.60 8.16
N GLN A 3 -4.42 14.06 6.92
CA GLN A 3 -5.46 13.78 5.93
C GLN A 3 -5.39 12.29 5.55
N ALA A 4 -6.54 11.64 5.37
CA ALA A 4 -6.59 10.25 4.92
C ALA A 4 -5.81 10.09 3.59
N VAL A 5 -5.03 9.02 3.48
CA VAL A 5 -4.27 8.67 2.29
C VAL A 5 -5.24 8.25 1.18
N SER A 6 -5.03 8.83 0.00
CA SER A 6 -5.81 8.55 -1.21
C SER A 6 -5.18 7.45 -2.07
N PRO A 7 -5.96 6.77 -2.94
CA PRO A 7 -5.42 5.84 -3.94
C PRO A 7 -4.35 6.48 -4.83
N GLU A 8 -4.54 7.74 -5.22
CA GLU A 8 -3.59 8.47 -6.07
C GLU A 8 -2.23 8.65 -5.38
N GLU A 9 -2.22 8.91 -4.08
CA GLU A 9 -0.97 9.00 -3.30
C GLU A 9 -0.23 7.67 -3.25
N VAL A 10 -0.95 6.56 -3.09
CA VAL A 10 -0.38 5.20 -3.13
C VAL A 10 0.19 4.93 -4.53
N VAL A 11 -0.57 5.23 -5.59
CA VAL A 11 -0.13 5.05 -6.98
C VAL A 11 1.11 5.89 -7.29
N GLN A 12 1.18 7.13 -6.82
CA GLN A 12 2.38 7.95 -6.98
C GLN A 12 3.56 7.42 -6.18
N ALA A 13 3.33 6.83 -5.00
CA ALA A 13 4.38 6.24 -4.17
C ALA A 13 5.05 5.04 -4.84
N ILE A 14 4.26 4.19 -5.49
CA ILE A 14 4.76 2.95 -6.12
C ILE A 14 5.19 3.13 -7.56
N LYS A 15 5.11 4.36 -8.08
CA LYS A 15 5.47 4.68 -9.46
C LYS A 15 6.94 4.40 -9.71
N GLY A 16 7.22 3.55 -10.70
CA GLY A 16 8.57 3.18 -11.10
C GLY A 16 9.11 1.92 -10.40
N ILE A 17 8.31 1.28 -9.55
CA ILE A 17 8.55 -0.10 -9.12
C ILE A 17 7.96 -1.01 -10.21
N GLY A 18 8.72 -2.03 -10.61
CA GLY A 18 8.37 -2.93 -11.71
C GLY A 18 8.23 -2.26 -13.08
N GLU A 19 7.83 -3.05 -14.07
CA GLU A 19 7.59 -2.59 -15.46
C GLU A 19 6.10 -2.30 -15.73
N VAL A 20 5.32 -2.00 -14.69
CA VAL A 20 3.86 -1.83 -14.77
C VAL A 20 3.47 -0.37 -15.03
N ASP A 21 2.55 -0.15 -15.97
CA ASP A 21 1.96 1.17 -16.25
C ASP A 21 0.91 1.52 -15.19
N VAL A 22 1.35 2.27 -14.17
CA VAL A 22 0.52 2.65 -13.03
C VAL A 22 -0.77 3.40 -13.39
N ASN A 23 -0.86 4.01 -14.57
CA ASN A 23 -2.07 4.72 -15.02
C ASN A 23 -3.18 3.78 -15.52
N LYS A 24 -2.88 2.49 -15.68
CA LYS A 24 -3.81 1.45 -16.14
C LYS A 24 -4.19 0.46 -15.04
N LEU A 25 -3.73 0.70 -13.80
CA LEU A 25 -4.07 -0.15 -12.68
C LEU A 25 -5.55 -0.06 -12.37
N ASP A 26 -6.17 -1.21 -12.21
CA ASP A 26 -7.46 -1.39 -11.56
C ASP A 26 -7.23 -1.52 -10.05
N TYR A 27 -7.75 -0.56 -9.30
CA TYR A 27 -7.50 -0.44 -7.86
C TYR A 27 -8.15 -1.56 -7.04
N HIS A 28 -9.13 -2.27 -7.62
CA HIS A 28 -9.83 -3.36 -6.97
C HIS A 28 -9.17 -4.73 -7.21
N ASN A 29 -8.32 -4.84 -8.23
CA ASN A 29 -7.69 -6.11 -8.61
C ASN A 29 -6.32 -6.31 -7.97
N ASP A 30 -5.93 -7.57 -7.81
CA ASP A 30 -4.62 -7.89 -7.23
C ASP A 30 -3.48 -7.39 -8.15
N LEU A 31 -2.48 -6.73 -7.58
CA LEU A 31 -1.32 -6.19 -8.27
C LEU A 31 -0.56 -7.28 -9.06
N ILE A 32 -0.47 -8.49 -8.51
CA ILE A 32 0.16 -9.63 -9.19
C ILE A 32 -0.55 -9.97 -10.51
N LYS A 33 -1.88 -9.90 -10.53
CA LYS A 33 -2.67 -10.16 -11.74
C LYS A 33 -2.51 -9.06 -12.80
N GLN A 34 -1.90 -7.94 -12.42
CA GLN A 34 -1.73 -6.75 -13.25
C GLN A 34 -0.29 -6.54 -13.72
N GLY A 35 0.59 -7.52 -13.48
CA GLY A 35 1.95 -7.55 -14.02
C GLY A 35 3.06 -7.33 -13.00
N TYR A 36 2.72 -7.04 -11.74
CA TYR A 36 3.70 -7.06 -10.65
C TYR A 36 4.09 -8.48 -10.29
N ASP A 37 5.34 -8.70 -9.90
CA ASP A 37 5.76 -9.96 -9.30
C ASP A 37 5.82 -9.89 -7.77
N SER A 38 6.23 -10.99 -7.14
CA SER A 38 6.35 -11.05 -5.68
C SER A 38 7.45 -10.15 -5.12
N LEU A 39 8.52 -9.89 -5.89
CA LEU A 39 9.62 -9.02 -5.45
C LEU A 39 9.19 -7.55 -5.56
N ASP A 40 8.52 -7.18 -6.66
CA ASP A 40 7.94 -5.85 -6.81
C ASP A 40 6.96 -5.54 -5.66
N LEU A 41 6.16 -6.52 -5.25
CA LEU A 41 5.25 -6.38 -4.11
C LEU A 41 6.00 -6.07 -2.82
N ILE A 42 7.12 -6.74 -2.55
CA ILE A 42 7.92 -6.46 -1.36
C ILE A 42 8.49 -5.03 -1.41
N ASP A 43 9.01 -4.61 -2.56
CA ASP A 43 9.53 -3.24 -2.76
C ASP A 43 8.42 -2.18 -2.60
N ILE A 44 7.22 -2.48 -3.08
CA ILE A 44 6.02 -1.65 -2.87
C ILE A 44 5.76 -1.50 -1.37
N LEU A 45 5.68 -2.60 -0.63
CA LEU A 45 5.34 -2.57 0.80
C LEU A 45 6.38 -1.79 1.60
N PHE A 46 7.68 -2.00 1.35
CA PHE A 46 8.74 -1.22 2.00
C PHE A 46 8.68 0.27 1.66
N THR A 47 8.47 0.60 0.39
CA THR A 47 8.32 1.99 -0.06
C THR A 47 7.17 2.70 0.66
N LEU A 48 6.03 2.02 0.80
CA LEU A 48 4.86 2.57 1.50
C LEU A 48 5.12 2.71 3.01
N GLN A 49 5.76 1.72 3.63
CA GLN A 49 6.14 1.74 5.03
C GLN A 49 7.02 2.97 5.35
N GLU A 50 8.07 3.19 4.55
CA GLU A 50 8.98 4.33 4.71
C GLU A 50 8.28 5.66 4.45
N LYS A 51 7.46 5.75 3.40
CA LYS A 51 6.79 7.00 3.00
C LYS A 51 5.80 7.49 4.04
N PHE A 52 5.02 6.59 4.63
CA PHE A 52 3.90 6.94 5.52
C PHE A 52 4.21 6.67 7.01
N GLY A 53 5.36 6.10 7.34
CA GLY A 53 5.84 5.97 8.71
C GLY A 53 5.03 4.99 9.56
N PHE A 54 4.69 3.83 9.01
CA PHE A 54 4.04 2.74 9.73
C PHE A 54 4.90 1.47 9.73
N GLU A 55 4.41 0.37 10.30
CA GLU A 55 5.03 -0.96 10.20
C GLU A 55 4.01 -1.95 9.62
N ILE A 56 4.46 -2.82 8.72
CA ILE A 56 3.65 -3.91 8.14
C ILE A 56 3.98 -5.20 8.87
N SER A 57 2.98 -5.90 9.41
CA SER A 57 3.18 -7.22 10.01
C SER A 57 3.28 -8.30 8.94
N GLU A 58 4.15 -9.29 9.16
CA GLU A 58 4.28 -10.45 8.27
C GLU A 58 2.94 -11.20 8.13
N ASP A 59 2.15 -11.29 9.19
CA ASP A 59 0.81 -11.90 9.17
C ASP A 59 -0.12 -11.21 8.17
N SER A 60 -0.15 -9.87 8.14
CA SER A 60 -1.01 -9.12 7.21
C SER A 60 -0.58 -9.31 5.74
N ILE A 61 0.71 -9.53 5.50
CA ILE A 61 1.23 -9.88 4.17
C ILE A 61 0.74 -11.28 3.78
N ALA A 62 0.85 -12.26 4.69
CA ALA A 62 0.40 -13.64 4.47
C ALA A 62 -1.12 -13.74 4.25
N ASP A 63 -1.89 -12.90 4.94
CA ASP A 63 -3.36 -12.83 4.84
C ASP A 63 -3.86 -12.09 3.59
N ASN A 64 -2.95 -11.70 2.69
CA ASN A 64 -3.25 -11.07 1.41
C ASN A 64 -3.98 -9.71 1.56
N GLU A 65 -3.72 -9.00 2.67
CA GLU A 65 -4.33 -7.72 3.01
C GLU A 65 -3.76 -6.53 2.24
N TRP A 66 -2.70 -6.74 1.45
CA TRP A 66 -1.99 -5.68 0.70
C TRP A 66 -1.98 -5.91 -0.81
N SER A 67 -2.87 -6.77 -1.31
CA SER A 67 -2.83 -7.25 -2.69
C SER A 67 -3.33 -6.27 -3.74
N SER A 68 -4.15 -5.28 -3.39
CA SER A 68 -4.69 -4.28 -4.32
C SER A 68 -4.56 -2.87 -3.74
N ILE A 69 -4.63 -1.85 -4.61
CA ILE A 69 -4.51 -0.44 -4.17
C ILE A 69 -5.56 -0.10 -3.11
N ASP A 70 -6.82 -0.53 -3.30
CA ASP A 70 -7.87 -0.28 -2.32
C ASP A 70 -7.58 -0.88 -0.95
N LYS A 71 -7.09 -2.12 -0.92
CA LYS A 71 -6.73 -2.79 0.33
C LYS A 71 -5.57 -2.08 1.00
N ILE A 72 -4.55 -1.70 0.23
CA ILE A 72 -3.40 -0.92 0.72
C ILE A 72 -3.88 0.40 1.34
N VAL A 73 -4.71 1.17 0.64
CA VAL A 73 -5.27 2.43 1.15
C VAL A 73 -6.05 2.22 2.45
N LEU A 74 -6.88 1.18 2.50
CA LEU A 74 -7.64 0.83 3.70
C LEU A 74 -6.71 0.53 4.88
N GLN A 75 -5.68 -0.29 4.66
CA GLN A 75 -4.74 -0.67 5.73
C GLN A 75 -3.94 0.53 6.22
N ILE A 76 -3.40 1.35 5.32
CA ILE A 76 -2.65 2.56 5.68
C ILE A 76 -3.53 3.48 6.54
N ASN A 77 -4.76 3.75 6.09
CA ASN A 77 -5.67 4.62 6.81
C ASN A 77 -6.10 4.05 8.16
N ASN A 78 -6.29 2.73 8.26
CA ASN A 78 -6.55 2.07 9.53
C ASN A 78 -5.37 2.25 10.48
N ILE A 79 -4.13 2.00 10.04
CA ILE A 79 -2.95 2.09 10.89
C ILE A 79 -2.72 3.52 11.37
N ILE A 80 -2.77 4.51 10.47
CA ILE A 80 -2.56 5.92 10.80
C ILE A 80 -3.64 6.42 11.78
N SER A 81 -4.91 6.02 11.59
CA SER A 81 -5.98 6.42 12.52
C SER A 81 -5.80 5.82 13.93
N HIS A 82 -5.23 4.62 14.03
CA HIS A 82 -5.01 3.96 15.33
C HIS A 82 -3.72 4.42 16.02
N SER A 83 -2.71 4.88 15.27
CA SER A 83 -1.47 5.41 15.86
C SER A 83 -1.68 6.78 16.54
N GLU A 84 -2.62 7.60 16.05
CA GLU A 84 -3.03 8.86 16.70
C GLU A 84 -3.76 8.63 18.03
N SER A 85 -4.41 7.47 18.23
CA SER A 85 -5.18 7.16 19.45
C SER A 85 -4.33 6.68 20.63
N LYS A 86 -3.08 6.25 20.39
CA LYS A 86 -2.18 5.75 21.45
C LYS A 86 -1.28 6.82 22.07
N ASN A 87 -1.32 8.06 21.56
CA ASN A 87 -0.51 9.19 22.03
C ASN A 87 -1.35 10.31 22.69
N ALA A 88 -2.61 10.03 23.06
CA ALA A 88 -3.51 10.96 23.75
C ALA A 88 -3.67 10.62 25.24
#